data_AF-A0A5B8XRQ8-F1
#
_entry.id   AF-A0A5B8XRQ8-F1
#
_cell.length_a   1.000
_cell.length_b   1.000
_cell.length_c   1.000
_cell.angle_alpha   90.00
_cell.angle_beta   90.00
_cell.angle_gamma   90.00
#
_symmetry.space_group_name_H-M   'P 1'
#
loop_
_entity.id
_entity.type
_entity.pdbx_description
1 polymer ?
#
loop_
_entity_poly.entity_id
_entity_poly.type
_entity_poly.pdbx_seq_one_letter_code
_entity_poly.pdbx_strand_id
1 'polypeptide(L)'
;MTQDPDYYDFVHRYFLELTGRGLVLSSRDLNLLKTWREAGVSAAIVCQGIDRAVQEIKNPRDIYGCKKFIDPLVERALRLSVGGHQGDQPEVVPVTSRAPEFVLGPKPEPDPMDDPVLQDLYRAFEAAERDAFKDAYKLAIERVASETGFEALIDAERLLVEAYFEALKPDEKADVERAVNKGVNLDALSEAARLEHIHSRRRRILIERYGLVPLV
;
A
#
# COMPACT_ATOMS: atom_id res chain seq x y z
N MET A 1 -25.36 -1.86 -6.76
CA MET A 1 -24.49 -1.05 -5.86
C MET A 1 -24.23 -1.88 -4.63
N THR A 2 -23.23 -2.75 -4.70
CA THR A 2 -22.87 -3.63 -3.59
C THR A 2 -22.13 -2.79 -2.57
N GLN A 3 -22.83 -2.37 -1.51
CA GLN A 3 -22.13 -1.84 -0.35
C GLN A 3 -21.27 -2.98 0.16
N ASP A 4 -19.96 -2.86 0.02
CA ASP A 4 -18.99 -3.75 0.66
C ASP A 4 -19.02 -3.45 2.18
N PRO A 5 -19.70 -4.25 3.02
CA PRO A 5 -19.72 -4.03 4.46
C PRO A 5 -18.32 -4.17 5.09
N ASP A 6 -17.38 -4.76 4.35
CA ASP A 6 -16.05 -5.09 4.83
C ASP A 6 -15.13 -3.88 5.03
N TYR A 7 -15.34 -2.76 4.31
CA TYR A 7 -14.41 -1.61 4.39
C TYR A 7 -14.32 -1.01 5.80
N TYR A 8 -15.46 -0.64 6.38
CA TYR A 8 -15.49 0.04 7.69
C TYR A 8 -15.11 -0.91 8.81
N ASP A 9 -15.62 -2.15 8.75
CA ASP A 9 -15.33 -3.20 9.72
C ASP A 9 -13.85 -3.59 9.71
N PHE A 10 -13.24 -3.69 8.52
CA PHE A 10 -11.82 -4.01 8.39
C PHE A 10 -10.95 -2.91 8.99
N VAL A 11 -11.18 -1.65 8.60
CA VAL A 11 -10.40 -0.52 9.15
C VAL A 11 -10.60 -0.40 10.66
N HIS A 12 -11.82 -0.59 11.16
CA HIS A 12 -12.11 -0.56 12.60
C HIS A 12 -11.33 -1.66 13.33
N ARG A 13 -11.46 -2.92 12.92
CA ARG A 13 -10.76 -4.05 13.56
C ARG A 13 -9.25 -3.86 13.52
N TYR A 14 -8.71 -3.41 12.38
CA TYR A 14 -7.29 -3.14 12.23
C TYR A 14 -6.80 -2.07 13.22
N PHE A 15 -7.54 -0.97 13.37
CA PHE A 15 -7.24 0.07 14.35
C PHE A 15 -7.29 -0.46 15.80
N LEU A 16 -8.32 -1.25 16.14
CA LEU A 16 -8.48 -1.86 17.47
C LEU A 16 -7.30 -2.75 17.82
N GLU A 17 -6.86 -3.59 16.88
CA GLU A 17 -5.73 -4.50 17.10
C GLU A 17 -4.40 -3.77 17.27
N LEU A 18 -4.17 -2.73 16.46
CA LEU A 18 -2.94 -1.96 16.53
C LEU A 18 -2.82 -1.13 17.81
N THR A 19 -3.92 -0.53 18.25
CA THR A 19 -3.90 0.38 19.41
C THR A 19 -4.29 -0.31 20.72
N GLY A 20 -4.88 -1.50 20.66
CA GLY A 20 -5.43 -2.21 21.82
C GLY A 20 -6.61 -1.49 22.49
N ARG A 21 -7.18 -0.46 21.85
CA ARG A 21 -8.26 0.36 22.41
C ARG A 21 -9.61 -0.16 21.96
N GLY A 22 -10.43 -0.69 22.85
CA GLY A 22 -11.82 -1.11 22.58
C GLY A 22 -12.81 0.03 22.35
N LEU A 23 -12.50 0.99 21.47
CA LEU A 23 -13.36 2.14 21.16
C LEU A 23 -14.17 1.91 19.88
N VAL A 24 -15.46 2.24 19.94
CA VAL A 24 -16.34 2.31 18.77
C VAL A 24 -15.96 3.54 17.94
N LEU A 25 -15.94 3.41 16.60
CA LEU A 25 -15.68 4.53 15.71
C LEU A 25 -16.66 5.67 15.97
N SER A 26 -16.14 6.88 16.16
CA SER A 26 -16.99 8.06 16.34
C SER A 26 -17.70 8.41 15.02
N SER A 27 -18.78 9.18 15.07
CA SER A 27 -19.42 9.71 13.86
C SER A 27 -18.45 10.51 12.98
N ARG A 28 -17.43 11.13 13.59
CA ARG A 28 -16.37 11.85 12.89
C ARG A 28 -15.46 10.89 12.12
N ASP A 29 -15.09 9.78 12.71
CA ASP A 29 -14.27 8.73 12.05
C ASP A 29 -15.04 8.10 10.90
N LEU A 30 -16.32 7.76 11.11
CA LEU A 30 -17.16 7.18 10.08
C LEU A 30 -17.35 8.12 8.89
N ASN A 31 -17.56 9.42 9.13
CA ASN A 31 -17.64 10.40 8.06
C ASN A 31 -16.31 10.52 7.29
N LEU A 32 -15.17 10.50 7.99
CA LEU A 32 -13.85 10.56 7.35
C LEU A 32 -13.61 9.32 6.47
N LEU A 33 -13.86 8.13 7.00
CA LEU A 33 -13.76 6.87 6.25
C LEU A 33 -14.71 6.85 5.06
N LYS A 34 -15.92 7.38 5.22
CA LYS A 34 -16.90 7.50 4.15
C LYS A 34 -16.38 8.41 3.03
N THR A 35 -15.80 9.57 3.37
CA THR A 35 -15.20 10.48 2.38
C THR A 35 -14.09 9.80 1.58
N TRP A 36 -13.17 9.09 2.25
CA TRP A 36 -12.11 8.36 1.55
C TRP A 36 -12.65 7.23 0.67
N ARG A 37 -13.63 6.48 1.18
CA ARG A 37 -14.27 5.40 0.43
C ARG A 37 -15.01 5.92 -0.80
N GLU A 38 -15.75 7.03 -0.67
CA GLU A 38 -16.45 7.69 -1.78
C GLU A 38 -15.47 8.26 -2.83
N ALA A 39 -14.27 8.64 -2.39
CA ALA A 39 -13.16 9.02 -3.28
C ALA A 39 -12.48 7.79 -3.95
N GLY A 40 -12.92 6.56 -3.68
CA GLY A 40 -12.35 5.35 -4.27
C GLY A 40 -11.08 4.85 -3.57
N VAL A 41 -10.77 5.36 -2.38
CA VAL A 41 -9.62 4.89 -1.58
C VAL A 41 -9.92 3.50 -1.03
N SER A 42 -8.95 2.58 -1.15
CA SER A 42 -9.05 1.23 -0.61
C SER A 42 -8.77 1.18 0.90
N ALA A 43 -9.30 0.15 1.57
CA ALA A 43 -9.09 -0.02 3.01
C ALA A 43 -7.62 -0.24 3.37
N ALA A 44 -6.85 -0.86 2.45
CA ALA A 44 -5.40 -1.05 2.58
C ALA A 44 -4.65 0.27 2.76
N ILE A 45 -4.95 1.30 1.94
CA ILE A 45 -4.33 2.64 2.03
C ILE A 45 -4.61 3.26 3.40
N VAL A 46 -5.84 3.13 3.89
CA VAL A 46 -6.22 3.68 5.19
C VAL A 46 -5.49 2.94 6.33
N CYS A 47 -5.49 1.61 6.32
CA CYS A 47 -4.78 0.80 7.30
C CYS A 47 -3.28 1.09 7.31
N GLN A 48 -2.67 1.28 6.15
CA GLN A 48 -1.28 1.66 6.02
C GLN A 48 -0.98 3.02 6.68
N GLY A 49 -1.85 4.03 6.48
CA GLY A 49 -1.71 5.31 7.18
C GLY A 49 -1.92 5.20 8.69
N ILE A 50 -2.77 4.27 9.14
CA ILE A 50 -2.92 3.95 10.58
C ILE A 50 -1.64 3.32 11.12
N ASP A 51 -1.01 2.39 10.40
CA ASP A 51 0.26 1.76 10.81
C ASP A 51 1.36 2.82 10.99
N ARG A 52 1.51 3.74 10.01
CA ARG A 52 2.43 4.88 10.12
C ARG A 52 2.12 5.76 11.32
N ALA A 53 0.85 6.05 11.57
CA ALA A 53 0.44 6.83 12.72
C ALA A 53 0.84 6.13 14.03
N VAL A 54 0.60 4.82 14.14
CA VAL A 54 0.96 4.06 15.33
C VAL A 54 2.48 4.00 15.52
N GLN A 55 3.29 3.96 14.47
CA GLN A 55 4.74 4.01 14.59
C GLN A 55 5.24 5.38 15.10
N GLU A 56 4.68 6.46 14.58
CA GLU A 56 5.15 7.83 14.86
C GLU A 56 4.59 8.45 16.14
N ILE A 57 3.27 8.39 16.34
CA ILE A 57 2.61 8.96 17.53
C ILE A 57 2.34 7.93 18.63
N LYS A 58 2.69 6.65 18.40
CA LYS A 58 2.58 5.50 19.33
C LYS A 58 1.18 5.12 19.79
N ASN A 59 0.27 6.06 19.94
CA ASN A 59 -1.04 5.79 20.53
C ASN A 59 -2.16 6.73 20.04
N PRO A 60 -2.50 6.70 18.73
CA PRO A 60 -3.61 7.49 18.20
C PRO A 60 -4.92 7.20 18.94
N ARG A 61 -5.69 8.25 19.22
CA ARG A 61 -6.94 8.15 20.01
C ARG A 61 -8.11 7.60 19.19
N ASP A 62 -8.16 7.97 17.92
CA ASP A 62 -9.18 7.63 16.95
C ASP A 62 -8.57 7.66 15.54
N ILE A 63 -9.33 7.23 14.53
CA ILE A 63 -8.89 7.23 13.13
C ILE A 63 -8.63 8.65 12.66
N TYR A 64 -9.43 9.61 13.10
CA TYR A 64 -9.21 11.01 12.81
C TYR A 64 -7.83 11.51 13.27
N GLY A 65 -7.31 11.02 14.39
CA GLY A 65 -5.95 11.28 14.86
C GLY A 65 -4.86 10.75 13.93
N CYS A 66 -5.16 9.73 13.12
CA CYS A 66 -4.27 9.20 12.09
C CYS A 66 -4.35 9.99 10.77
N LYS A 67 -5.32 10.90 10.62
CA LYS A 67 -5.61 11.62 9.36
C LYS A 67 -4.37 12.23 8.71
N LYS A 68 -3.47 12.85 9.47
CA LYS A 68 -2.24 13.47 8.96
C LYS A 68 -1.27 12.49 8.28
N PHE A 69 -1.38 11.19 8.56
CA PHE A 69 -0.58 10.13 7.96
C PHE A 69 -1.31 9.40 6.83
N ILE A 70 -2.65 9.42 6.87
CA ILE A 70 -3.51 8.80 5.86
C ILE A 70 -3.70 9.75 4.67
N ASP A 71 -3.92 11.05 4.90
CA ASP A 71 -4.18 12.02 3.83
C ASP A 71 -3.08 12.03 2.74
N PRO A 72 -1.78 12.00 3.05
CA PRO A 72 -0.75 12.00 2.00
C PRO A 72 -0.81 10.73 1.12
N LEU A 73 -1.15 9.59 1.71
CA LEU A 73 -1.32 8.33 0.98
C LEU A 73 -2.58 8.37 0.10
N VAL A 74 -3.67 8.94 0.63
CA VAL A 74 -4.92 9.17 -0.10
C VAL A 74 -4.67 10.11 -1.27
N GLU A 75 -4.04 11.27 -1.06
CA GLU A 75 -3.73 12.22 -2.13
C GLU A 75 -2.85 11.58 -3.21
N ARG A 76 -1.83 10.80 -2.81
CA ARG A 76 -0.99 10.06 -3.75
C ARG A 76 -1.80 9.07 -4.58
N ALA A 77 -2.65 8.27 -3.94
CA ALA A 77 -3.50 7.29 -4.61
C ALA A 77 -4.48 7.96 -5.60
N LEU A 78 -5.11 9.07 -5.18
CA LEU A 78 -6.04 9.82 -6.03
C LEU A 78 -5.34 10.48 -7.22
N ARG A 79 -4.15 11.07 -7.03
CA ARG A 79 -3.36 11.64 -8.15
C ARG A 79 -2.99 10.59 -9.17
N LEU A 80 -2.63 9.39 -8.72
CA LEU A 80 -2.23 8.29 -9.60
C LEU A 80 -3.44 7.67 -10.31
N SER A 81 -4.61 7.64 -9.67
CA SER A 81 -5.87 7.21 -10.29
C SER A 81 -6.35 8.16 -11.41
N VAL A 82 -6.11 9.47 -11.26
CA VAL A 82 -6.48 10.48 -12.28
C VAL A 82 -5.44 10.57 -13.42
N GLY A 83 -4.17 10.18 -13.17
CA GLY A 83 -3.09 10.23 -14.16
C GLY A 83 -2.96 8.99 -15.06
N GLY A 84 -3.70 7.91 -14.77
CA GLY A 84 -3.54 6.60 -15.43
C GLY A 84 -4.39 6.35 -16.68
N HIS A 85 -5.30 7.26 -17.06
CA HIS A 85 -6.18 7.11 -18.23
C HIS A 85 -6.29 8.43 -19.04
N GLN A 86 -5.25 8.77 -19.79
CA GLN A 86 -5.33 9.63 -20.98
C GLN A 86 -4.33 9.07 -22.02
N GLY A 87 -4.74 8.48 -23.14
CA GLY A 87 -6.10 8.30 -23.62
C GLY A 87 -6.14 7.48 -24.89
N ASP A 88 -7.35 7.08 -25.25
CA ASP A 88 -7.69 6.74 -26.61
C ASP A 88 -9.16 7.12 -26.82
N GLN A 89 -9.39 8.34 -27.29
CA GLN A 89 -10.55 8.67 -28.13
C GLN A 89 -10.13 9.77 -29.13
N PRO A 90 -10.43 9.60 -30.43
CA PRO A 90 -10.15 10.60 -31.43
C PRO A 90 -11.29 11.63 -31.42
N GLU A 91 -11.06 12.80 -30.82
CA GLU A 91 -11.99 13.92 -30.93
C GLU A 91 -11.56 14.87 -32.06
N VAL A 92 -12.50 15.06 -32.98
CA VAL A 92 -12.40 15.80 -34.23
C VAL A 92 -12.22 17.29 -33.94
N VAL A 93 -11.10 17.87 -34.38
CA VAL A 93 -10.87 19.33 -34.40
C VAL A 93 -11.86 20.02 -35.35
N PRO A 94 -12.31 21.25 -35.03
CA PRO A 94 -11.69 22.36 -35.75
C PRO A 94 -11.58 23.70 -35.00
N VAL A 95 -10.66 24.52 -35.55
CA VAL A 95 -10.58 25.99 -35.55
C VAL A 95 -9.53 26.68 -34.65
N THR A 96 -8.37 26.89 -35.28
CA THR A 96 -7.54 28.11 -35.37
C THR A 96 -7.31 29.00 -34.14
N SER A 97 -6.04 29.12 -33.71
CA SER A 97 -5.23 30.37 -33.81
C SER A 97 -3.95 30.31 -32.95
N ARG A 98 -2.79 30.48 -33.63
CA ARG A 98 -1.50 31.06 -33.19
C ARG A 98 -0.95 30.80 -31.76
N ALA A 99 0.18 30.07 -31.72
CA ALA A 99 1.30 30.25 -30.79
C ALA A 99 2.58 29.61 -31.42
N PRO A 100 3.80 30.08 -31.11
CA PRO A 100 5.04 29.67 -31.80
C PRO A 100 5.37 28.19 -31.56
N GLU A 101 5.89 27.52 -32.59
CA GLU A 101 6.34 26.13 -32.56
C GLU A 101 7.46 25.94 -31.52
N PHE A 102 7.07 25.53 -30.31
CA PHE A 102 7.97 24.77 -29.46
C PHE A 102 8.03 23.36 -30.05
N VAL A 103 9.13 23.04 -30.73
CA VAL A 103 9.46 21.65 -31.04
C VAL A 103 9.74 20.98 -29.70
N LEU A 104 8.70 20.40 -29.10
CA LEU A 104 8.88 19.37 -28.08
C LEU A 104 9.58 18.22 -28.79
N GLY A 105 10.91 18.16 -28.65
CA GLY A 105 11.62 16.91 -28.85
C GLY A 105 10.96 15.80 -28.01
N PRO A 106 11.13 14.53 -28.38
CA PRO A 106 10.61 13.42 -27.58
C PRO A 106 11.03 13.64 -26.13
N LYS A 107 10.05 13.73 -25.24
CA LYS A 107 10.28 13.77 -23.79
C LYS A 107 11.16 12.56 -23.50
N PRO A 108 12.39 12.71 -22.97
CA PRO A 108 13.23 11.57 -22.67
C PRO A 108 12.41 10.65 -21.77
N GLU A 109 12.31 9.38 -22.17
CA GLU A 109 11.75 8.36 -21.30
C GLU A 109 12.51 8.45 -19.97
N PRO A 110 11.83 8.62 -18.84
CA PRO A 110 12.50 8.72 -17.55
C PRO A 110 13.36 7.46 -17.37
N ASP A 111 14.62 7.65 -17.04
CA ASP A 111 15.51 6.53 -16.72
C ASP A 111 14.86 5.76 -15.55
N PRO A 112 14.67 4.43 -15.62
CA PRO A 112 14.15 3.66 -14.49
C PRO A 112 14.99 3.84 -13.20
N MET A 113 16.25 4.30 -13.31
CA MET A 113 17.07 4.72 -12.16
C MET A 113 16.62 6.04 -11.51
N ASP A 114 15.75 6.85 -12.12
CA ASP A 114 15.22 8.08 -11.53
C ASP A 114 13.97 7.83 -10.64
N ASP A 115 13.44 6.60 -10.59
CA ASP A 115 12.34 6.26 -9.70
C ASP A 115 12.87 6.00 -8.26
N PRO A 116 12.48 6.81 -7.26
CA PRO A 116 12.95 6.65 -5.89
C PRO A 116 12.59 5.28 -5.28
N VAL A 117 11.47 4.67 -5.69
CA VAL A 117 11.07 3.35 -5.21
C VAL A 117 12.01 2.27 -5.75
N LEU A 118 12.39 2.35 -7.04
CA LEU A 118 13.35 1.42 -7.63
C LEU A 118 14.72 1.59 -6.99
N GLN A 119 15.16 2.82 -6.71
CA GLN A 119 16.42 3.06 -6.00
C GLN A 119 16.44 2.42 -4.60
N ASP A 120 15.36 2.56 -3.83
CA ASP A 120 15.26 1.96 -2.50
C ASP A 120 15.25 0.43 -2.57
N LEU A 121 14.55 -0.14 -3.56
CA LEU A 121 14.56 -1.58 -3.84
C LEU A 121 15.95 -2.11 -4.21
N TYR A 122 16.68 -1.43 -5.10
CA TYR A 122 18.03 -1.82 -5.47
C TYR A 122 18.99 -1.74 -4.28
N ARG A 123 18.85 -0.71 -3.43
CA ARG A 123 19.64 -0.60 -2.21
C ARG A 123 19.34 -1.75 -1.25
N ALA A 124 18.07 -2.10 -1.08
CA ALA A 124 17.64 -3.22 -0.23
C ALA A 124 18.13 -4.57 -0.78
N PHE A 125 18.09 -4.75 -2.10
CA PHE A 125 18.62 -5.92 -2.80
C PHE A 125 20.12 -6.11 -2.54
N GLU A 126 20.92 -5.03 -2.69
CA GLU A 126 22.37 -5.08 -2.44
C GLU A 126 22.70 -5.32 -0.97
N ALA A 127 21.91 -4.76 -0.05
CA ALA A 127 22.08 -4.91 1.40
C ALA A 127 21.62 -6.27 1.95
N ALA A 128 20.82 -7.04 1.19
CA ALA A 128 20.29 -8.32 1.65
C ALA A 128 21.41 -9.36 1.83
N GLU A 129 21.48 -9.97 3.01
CA GLU A 129 22.53 -10.95 3.34
C GLU A 129 22.27 -12.36 2.77
N ARG A 130 21.00 -12.70 2.51
CA ARG A 130 20.58 -14.02 2.03
C ARG A 130 20.19 -13.94 0.56
N ASP A 131 20.71 -14.85 -0.25
CA ASP A 131 20.36 -14.95 -1.67
C ASP A 131 18.84 -15.12 -1.87
N ALA A 132 18.18 -15.89 -1.00
CA ALA A 132 16.73 -16.04 -1.04
C ALA A 132 15.95 -14.72 -0.83
N PHE A 133 16.51 -13.76 -0.08
CA PHE A 133 15.92 -12.42 0.05
C PHE A 133 16.21 -11.55 -1.17
N LYS A 134 17.38 -11.71 -1.78
CA LYS A 134 17.72 -11.05 -3.04
C LYS A 134 16.76 -11.47 -4.15
N ASP A 135 16.40 -12.75 -4.21
CA ASP A 135 15.42 -13.25 -5.18
C ASP A 135 14.04 -12.60 -4.99
N ALA A 136 13.60 -12.41 -3.73
CA ALA A 136 12.35 -11.71 -3.43
C ALA A 136 12.37 -10.24 -3.90
N TYR A 137 13.46 -9.52 -3.63
CA TYR A 137 13.64 -8.15 -4.11
C TYR A 137 13.72 -8.06 -5.64
N LYS A 138 14.38 -9.02 -6.29
CA LYS A 138 14.47 -9.06 -7.75
C LYS A 138 13.10 -9.17 -8.40
N LEU A 139 12.22 -10.04 -7.88
CA LEU A 139 10.86 -10.15 -8.38
C LEU A 139 10.06 -8.85 -8.19
N ALA A 140 10.24 -8.18 -7.06
CA ALA A 140 9.59 -6.88 -6.81
C ALA A 140 10.11 -5.78 -7.76
N ILE A 141 11.43 -5.73 -8.00
CA ILE A 141 12.05 -4.81 -8.96
C ILE A 141 11.50 -5.06 -10.37
N GLU A 142 11.45 -6.31 -10.83
CA GLU A 142 10.90 -6.66 -12.14
C GLU A 142 9.43 -6.24 -12.26
N ARG A 143 8.65 -6.40 -11.18
CA ARG A 143 7.25 -5.98 -11.14
C ARG A 143 7.10 -4.46 -11.24
N VAL A 144 7.83 -3.69 -10.43
CA VAL A 144 7.78 -2.22 -10.45
C VAL A 144 8.32 -1.64 -11.77
N ALA A 145 9.34 -2.27 -12.36
CA ALA A 145 9.90 -1.84 -13.63
C ALA A 145 8.99 -2.14 -14.83
N SER A 146 8.15 -3.18 -14.76
CA SER A 146 7.26 -3.59 -15.86
C SER A 146 5.91 -2.89 -15.85
N GLU A 147 5.43 -2.46 -14.68
CA GLU A 147 4.15 -1.78 -14.56
C GLU A 147 4.25 -0.48 -13.77
N THR A 148 3.72 0.59 -14.36
CA THR A 148 3.64 1.89 -13.73
C THR A 148 2.29 2.09 -13.05
N GLY A 149 2.28 2.61 -11.83
CA GLY A 149 1.05 3.00 -11.16
C GLY A 149 1.01 2.55 -9.70
N PHE A 150 0.07 3.09 -8.95
CA PHE A 150 -0.05 2.79 -7.52
C PHE A 150 -0.52 1.36 -7.25
N GLU A 151 -1.44 0.84 -8.06
CA GLU A 151 -1.92 -0.54 -7.94
C GLU A 151 -0.78 -1.53 -8.22
N ALA A 152 0.05 -1.26 -9.24
CA ALA A 152 1.26 -2.02 -9.50
C ALA A 152 2.25 -2.00 -8.32
N LEU A 153 2.38 -0.86 -7.62
CA LEU A 153 3.20 -0.76 -6.41
C LEU A 153 2.63 -1.57 -5.24
N ILE A 154 1.30 -1.56 -5.04
CA ILE A 154 0.63 -2.40 -4.03
C ILE A 154 0.84 -3.88 -4.35
N ASP A 155 0.66 -4.27 -5.61
CA ASP A 155 0.83 -5.64 -6.05
C ASP A 155 2.29 -6.08 -5.93
N ALA A 156 3.24 -5.21 -6.27
CA ALA A 156 4.66 -5.45 -6.08
C ALA A 156 5.02 -5.60 -4.60
N GLU A 157 4.44 -4.77 -3.71
CA GLU A 157 4.65 -4.92 -2.27
C GLU A 157 4.07 -6.25 -1.76
N ARG A 158 2.88 -6.64 -2.22
CA ARG A 158 2.26 -7.90 -1.85
C ARG A 158 3.09 -9.10 -2.31
N LEU A 159 3.59 -9.03 -3.54
CA LEU A 159 4.47 -10.05 -4.09
C LEU A 159 5.79 -10.12 -3.29
N LEU A 160 6.36 -8.97 -2.96
CA LEU A 160 7.60 -8.89 -2.17
C LEU A 160 7.40 -9.50 -0.79
N VAL A 161 6.34 -9.14 -0.07
CA VAL A 161 6.02 -9.68 1.26
C VAL A 161 5.89 -11.20 1.22
N GLU A 162 5.19 -11.75 0.22
CA GLU A 162 5.00 -13.19 0.12
C GLU A 162 6.30 -13.91 -0.27
N ALA A 163 7.04 -13.40 -1.25
CA ALA A 163 8.33 -13.97 -1.64
C ALA A 163 9.35 -13.93 -0.50
N TYR A 164 9.37 -12.84 0.28
CA TYR A 164 10.25 -12.68 1.43
C TYR A 164 9.86 -13.61 2.57
N PHE A 165 8.55 -13.79 2.82
CA PHE A 165 8.06 -14.79 3.75
C PHE A 165 8.46 -16.20 3.29
N GLU A 166 8.30 -16.52 2.02
CA GLU A 166 8.65 -17.84 1.47
C GLU A 166 10.15 -18.15 1.54
N ALA A 167 10.99 -17.12 1.50
CA ALA A 167 12.44 -17.22 1.66
C ALA A 167 12.90 -17.50 3.10
N LEU A 168 12.02 -17.38 4.11
CA LEU A 168 12.33 -17.68 5.51
C LEU A 168 12.55 -19.19 5.74
N LYS A 169 13.35 -19.53 6.76
CA LYS A 169 13.51 -20.91 7.22
C LYS A 169 12.19 -21.44 7.81
N PRO A 170 11.98 -22.77 7.87
CA PRO A 170 10.75 -23.34 8.42
C PRO A 170 10.41 -22.85 9.83
N ASP A 171 11.40 -22.75 10.71
CA ASP A 171 11.21 -22.27 12.08
C ASP A 171 10.83 -20.77 12.12
N GLU A 172 11.49 -19.96 11.29
CA GLU A 172 11.22 -18.53 11.14
C GLU A 172 9.79 -18.29 10.61
N LYS A 173 9.36 -19.07 9.61
CA LYS A 173 7.99 -19.05 9.06
C LYS A 173 6.96 -19.36 10.15
N ALA A 174 7.15 -20.46 10.87
CA ALA A 174 6.23 -20.90 11.92
C ALA A 174 6.08 -19.83 13.03
N ASP A 175 7.15 -19.13 13.37
CA ASP A 175 7.11 -18.05 14.35
C ASP A 175 6.40 -16.79 13.83
N VAL A 176 6.56 -16.45 12.54
CA VAL A 176 5.80 -15.37 11.90
C VAL A 176 4.31 -15.73 11.86
N GLU A 177 3.94 -16.94 11.43
CA GLU A 177 2.55 -17.39 11.39
C GLU A 177 1.89 -17.37 12.76
N ARG A 178 2.61 -17.85 13.79
CA ARG A 178 2.12 -17.80 15.17
C ARG A 178 1.86 -16.36 15.62
N ALA A 179 2.72 -15.41 15.22
CA ALA A 179 2.57 -14.01 15.54
C ALA A 179 1.43 -13.32 14.75
N VAL A 180 1.22 -13.69 13.48
CA VAL A 180 0.10 -13.24 12.66
C VAL A 180 -1.23 -13.65 13.30
N ASN A 181 -1.35 -14.91 13.71
CA ASN A 181 -2.58 -15.48 14.27
C ASN A 181 -2.83 -15.09 15.74
N LYS A 182 -1.89 -14.41 16.40
CA LYS A 182 -2.00 -14.10 17.82
C LYS A 182 -3.06 -13.03 18.08
N GLY A 183 -4.10 -13.41 18.82
CA GLY A 183 -5.10 -12.51 19.40
C GLY A 183 -6.24 -12.12 18.45
N VAL A 184 -6.45 -12.87 17.37
CA VAL A 184 -7.44 -12.56 16.34
C VAL A 184 -8.31 -13.78 16.09
N ASN A 185 -9.63 -13.58 16.05
CA ASN A 185 -10.55 -14.60 15.60
C ASN A 185 -10.75 -14.45 14.08
N LEU A 186 -9.90 -15.11 13.30
CA LEU A 186 -9.92 -15.04 11.84
C LEU A 186 -11.23 -15.59 11.24
N ASP A 187 -11.93 -16.46 11.96
CA ASP A 187 -13.20 -17.06 11.51
C ASP A 187 -14.37 -16.06 11.52
N ALA A 188 -14.20 -14.91 12.19
CA ALA A 188 -15.18 -13.83 12.21
C ALA A 188 -14.98 -12.81 11.07
N LEU A 189 -13.96 -12.98 10.23
CA LEU A 189 -13.66 -12.09 9.08
C LEU A 189 -14.18 -12.71 7.78
N SER A 190 -14.52 -11.86 6.81
CA SER A 190 -14.69 -12.30 5.43
C SER A 190 -13.37 -12.84 4.87
N GLU A 191 -13.43 -13.64 3.81
CA GLU A 191 -12.23 -14.20 3.19
C GLU A 191 -11.26 -13.11 2.69
N ALA A 192 -11.78 -12.07 2.05
CA ALA A 192 -10.99 -10.93 1.60
C ALA A 192 -10.33 -10.18 2.78
N ALA A 193 -11.10 -9.90 3.84
CA ALA A 193 -10.59 -9.25 5.04
C ALA A 193 -9.54 -10.10 5.77
N ARG A 194 -9.70 -11.42 5.77
CA ARG A 194 -8.73 -12.35 6.36
C ARG A 194 -7.41 -12.36 5.59
N LEU A 195 -7.46 -12.41 4.25
CA LEU A 195 -6.25 -12.35 3.42
C LEU A 195 -5.49 -11.04 3.61
N GLU A 196 -6.21 -9.91 3.60
CA GLU A 196 -5.61 -8.60 3.78
C GLU A 196 -5.01 -8.42 5.19
N HIS A 197 -5.67 -8.97 6.21
CA HIS A 197 -5.18 -9.01 7.57
C HIS A 197 -3.86 -9.80 7.68
N ILE A 198 -3.84 -11.02 7.14
CA ILE A 198 -2.64 -11.88 7.13
C ILE A 198 -1.49 -11.16 6.44
N HIS A 199 -1.75 -10.60 5.26
CA HIS A 199 -0.76 -9.86 4.49
C HIS A 199 -0.18 -8.68 5.29
N SER A 200 -1.05 -7.83 5.84
CA SER A 200 -0.65 -6.65 6.61
C SER A 200 0.17 -7.00 7.87
N ARG A 201 -0.24 -8.05 8.59
CA ARG A 201 0.48 -8.57 9.77
C ARG A 201 1.84 -9.12 9.40
N ARG A 202 1.91 -9.95 8.35
CA ARG A 202 3.18 -10.52 7.84
C ARG A 202 4.13 -9.39 7.47
N ARG A 203 3.69 -8.45 6.64
CA ARG A 203 4.46 -7.27 6.25
C ARG A 203 5.09 -6.58 7.46
N ARG A 204 4.30 -6.25 8.48
CA ARG A 204 4.82 -5.58 9.69
C ARG A 204 5.89 -6.40 10.40
N ILE A 205 5.65 -7.70 10.60
CA ILE A 205 6.60 -8.59 11.28
C ILE A 205 7.90 -8.71 10.48
N LEU A 206 7.81 -8.79 9.15
CA LEU A 206 8.97 -8.86 8.27
C LEU A 206 9.80 -7.58 8.29
N ILE A 207 9.16 -6.41 8.33
CA ILE A 207 9.85 -5.12 8.50
C ILE A 207 10.57 -5.09 9.85
N GLU A 208 9.85 -5.36 10.95
CA GLU A 208 10.37 -5.23 12.31
C GLU A 208 11.51 -6.21 12.64
N ARG A 209 11.40 -7.45 12.17
CA ARG A 209 12.31 -8.54 12.58
C ARG A 209 13.36 -8.91 11.55
N TYR A 210 13.06 -8.72 10.28
CA TYR A 210 13.88 -9.20 9.18
C TYR A 210 14.31 -8.08 8.22
N GLY A 211 14.02 -6.82 8.55
CA GLY A 211 14.51 -5.66 7.81
C GLY A 211 13.94 -5.51 6.40
N LEU A 212 12.75 -6.06 6.14
CA LEU A 212 12.06 -5.85 4.86
C LEU A 212 11.85 -4.34 4.62
N VAL A 213 12.19 -3.86 3.42
CA VAL A 213 11.95 -2.47 3.03
C VAL A 213 10.54 -2.34 2.43
N PRO A 214 9.65 -1.49 2.99
CA PRO A 214 8.32 -1.26 2.45
C PRO A 214 8.37 -0.43 1.16
N LEU A 215 7.48 -0.74 0.20
CA LEU A 215 7.41 0.00 -1.07
C LEU A 215 6.39 1.12 -1.03
N VAL A 216 5.38 0.97 -0.17
CA VAL A 216 4.25 1.89 -0.11
C VAL A 216 4.26 2.69 1.17
#